data_AF-A0A160P090-F1
#
_entry.id   AF-A0A160P090-F1
#
_cell.length_a   1.000
_cell.length_b   1.000
_cell.length_c   1.000
_cell.angle_alpha   90.00
_cell.angle_beta   90.00
_cell.angle_gamma   90.00
#
_symmetry.space_group_name_H-M   'P 1'
#
loop_
_entity.id
_entity.type
_entity.pdbx_description
1 polymer ?
#
loop_
_entity_poly.entity_id
_entity_poly.type
_entity_poly.pdbx_seq_one_letter_code
_entity_poly.pdbx_strand_id
1 'polypeptide(L)'
;MTCVLGKAGVKLYEQREYDPNPSRTLAAGDTVRFLCWGPGTSHVGGNKIWYWTNEAGRYGNVPAADLDLSGTPVDGLRECGR
;
A
#
# COMPACT_ATOMS: atom_id res chain seq x y z
N MET A 1 -3.08 2.27 -10.85
CA MET A 1 -3.24 0.83 -11.02
C MET A 1 -4.32 0.33 -10.07
N THR A 2 -5.21 -0.54 -10.51
CA THR A 2 -6.19 -1.18 -9.62
C THR A 2 -5.78 -2.63 -9.41
N CYS A 3 -5.82 -3.09 -8.17
CA CYS A 3 -5.57 -4.49 -7.81
C CYS A 3 -6.70 -5.02 -6.93
N VAL A 4 -6.88 -6.33 -6.92
CA VAL A 4 -7.70 -7.02 -5.92
C VAL A 4 -6.76 -7.54 -4.85
N LEU A 5 -7.05 -7.25 -3.57
CA LEU A 5 -6.24 -7.77 -2.48
C LEU A 5 -6.45 -9.28 -2.32
N GLY A 6 -5.37 -10.05 -2.52
CA GLY A 6 -5.36 -11.49 -2.22
C GLY A 6 -5.27 -11.79 -0.73
N LYS A 7 -4.63 -10.90 0.04
CA LYS A 7 -4.42 -11.04 1.49
C LYS A 7 -5.46 -10.23 2.27
N ALA A 8 -6.11 -10.84 3.24
CA ALA A 8 -6.91 -10.13 4.23
C ALA A 8 -6.03 -9.58 5.35
N GLY A 9 -6.45 -8.49 6.00
CA GLY A 9 -5.70 -7.92 7.12
C GLY A 9 -4.66 -6.90 6.71
N VAL A 10 -4.69 -6.42 5.46
CA VAL A 10 -3.75 -5.42 4.96
C VAL A 10 -4.03 -4.09 5.64
N LYS A 11 -3.03 -3.55 6.33
CA LYS A 11 -3.18 -2.32 7.10
C LYS A 11 -3.05 -1.09 6.20
N LEU A 12 -4.05 -0.21 6.27
CA LEU A 12 -4.04 1.10 5.65
C LEU A 12 -3.57 2.12 6.69
N TYR A 13 -2.54 2.89 6.34
CA TYR A 13 -1.94 3.90 7.20
C TYR A 13 -2.19 5.28 6.62
N GLU A 14 -2.36 6.31 7.45
CA GLU A 14 -2.57 7.68 6.94
C GLU A 14 -1.28 8.23 6.29
N GLN A 15 -0.12 7.78 6.78
CA GLN A 15 1.21 8.21 6.34
C GLN A 15 2.06 7.01 5.92
N ARG A 16 3.26 7.26 5.36
CA ARG A 16 4.20 6.21 4.91
C ARG A 16 5.03 5.65 6.07
N GLU A 17 4.35 5.37 7.18
CA GLU A 17 4.95 4.94 8.42
C GLU A 17 4.26 3.68 8.92
N TYR A 18 5.05 2.74 9.47
CA TYR A 18 4.53 1.54 10.09
C TYR A 18 4.06 1.86 11.52
N ASP A 19 2.90 2.50 11.62
CA ASP A 19 2.27 2.88 12.89
C ASP A 19 1.63 1.64 13.56
N PRO A 20 1.68 1.46 14.88
CA PRO A 20 0.85 0.44 15.55
C PRO A 20 -0.67 0.62 15.31
N ASN A 21 -1.15 1.81 14.95
CA ASN A 21 -2.55 2.19 14.81
C ASN A 21 -2.92 2.50 13.34
N PRO A 22 -3.25 1.48 12.52
CA PRO A 22 -3.71 1.72 11.16
C PRO A 22 -5.08 2.41 11.15
N SER A 23 -5.31 3.29 10.16
CA SER A 23 -6.59 3.98 9.99
C SER A 23 -7.71 3.03 9.58
N ARG A 24 -7.35 1.94 8.88
CA ARG A 24 -8.27 0.87 8.49
C ARG A 24 -7.52 -0.43 8.22
N THR A 25 -8.24 -1.55 8.31
CA THR A 25 -7.81 -2.84 7.78
C THR A 25 -8.61 -3.18 6.52
N LEU A 26 -7.91 -3.58 5.45
CA LEU A 26 -8.49 -4.00 4.19
C LEU A 26 -8.70 -5.52 4.18
N ALA A 27 -9.79 -5.96 3.55
CA ALA A 27 -10.18 -7.36 3.45
C ALA A 27 -9.69 -7.99 2.15
N ALA A 28 -9.61 -9.33 2.13
CA ALA A 28 -9.40 -10.05 0.89
C ALA A 28 -10.60 -9.81 -0.04
N GLY A 29 -10.32 -9.61 -1.34
CA GLY A 29 -11.34 -9.25 -2.33
C GLY A 29 -11.59 -7.75 -2.47
N ASP A 30 -11.07 -6.91 -1.57
CA ASP A 30 -11.18 -5.45 -1.73
C ASP A 30 -10.46 -5.01 -3.01
N THR A 31 -11.14 -4.17 -3.79
CA THR A 31 -10.56 -3.55 -4.98
C THR A 31 -9.89 -2.24 -4.59
N VAL A 32 -8.57 -2.20 -4.67
CA VAL A 32 -7.74 -1.09 -4.20
C VAL A 32 -7.10 -0.38 -5.38
N ARG A 33 -7.23 0.95 -5.43
CA ARG A 33 -6.64 1.78 -6.49
C ARG A 33 -5.37 2.48 -6.01
N PHE A 34 -4.22 1.94 -6.43
CA PHE A 34 -2.93 2.59 -6.26
C PHE A 34 -2.73 3.75 -7.23
N LEU A 35 -2.28 4.87 -6.68
CA LEU A 35 -2.07 6.13 -7.39
C LEU A 35 -0.60 6.34 -7.74
N CYS A 36 0.29 6.07 -6.79
CA CYS A 36 1.74 6.14 -6.94
C CYS A 36 2.43 5.37 -5.80
N TRP A 37 3.72 5.09 -5.95
CA TRP A 37 4.55 4.48 -4.88
C TRP A 37 5.55 5.48 -4.31
N GLY A 38 6.32 5.10 -3.31
CA GLY A 38 7.46 5.89 -2.83
C GLY A 38 8.10 5.26 -1.59
N PRO A 39 9.26 5.76 -1.17
CA PRO A 39 9.92 5.29 0.04
C PRO A 39 9.20 5.75 1.32
N GLY A 40 9.40 5.03 2.42
CA GLY A 40 8.89 5.37 3.76
C GLY A 40 9.61 4.59 4.86
N THR A 41 8.98 4.45 6.02
CA THR A 41 9.53 3.66 7.13
C THR A 41 9.73 2.20 6.73
N SER A 42 10.80 1.60 7.22
CA SER A 42 11.11 0.19 6.94
C SER A 42 10.09 -0.74 7.58
N HIS A 43 9.67 -1.76 6.84
CA HIS A 43 8.80 -2.84 7.31
C HIS A 43 9.44 -4.20 7.04
N VAL A 44 8.65 -5.29 7.10
CA VAL A 44 9.11 -6.68 7.05
C VAL A 44 10.12 -6.90 5.91
N GLY A 45 11.24 -7.57 6.24
CA GLY A 45 12.30 -7.85 5.27
C GLY A 45 13.15 -6.64 4.88
N GLY A 46 13.05 -5.51 5.60
CA GLY A 46 13.83 -4.30 5.30
C GLY A 46 13.28 -3.50 4.12
N ASN A 47 12.10 -3.87 3.59
CA ASN A 47 11.47 -3.18 2.48
C ASN A 47 10.95 -1.81 2.95
N LYS A 48 11.14 -0.79 2.11
CA LYS A 48 10.77 0.60 2.38
C LYS A 48 9.76 1.15 1.38
N ILE A 49 9.23 0.32 0.50
CA ILE A 49 8.28 0.75 -0.53
C ILE A 49 6.87 0.80 0.05
N TRP A 50 6.19 1.91 -0.21
CA TRP A 50 4.81 2.19 0.18
C TRP A 50 3.99 2.66 -1.01
N TYR A 51 2.75 2.21 -1.09
CA TYR A 51 1.81 2.58 -2.13
C TYR A 51 0.74 3.52 -1.61
N TRP A 52 0.62 4.69 -2.23
CA TRP A 52 -0.48 5.61 -1.98
C TRP A 52 -1.73 5.11 -2.71
N THR A 53 -2.83 5.01 -1.99
CA THR A 53 -4.07 4.44 -2.48
C THR A 53 -5.27 5.29 -2.08
N ASN A 54 -6.34 5.15 -2.84
CA ASN A 54 -7.67 5.57 -2.45
C ASN A 54 -8.60 4.34 -2.48
N GLU A 55 -8.95 3.83 -1.31
CA GLU A 55 -9.91 2.75 -1.13
C GLU A 55 -11.25 3.34 -0.70
N ALA A 56 -12.31 3.12 -1.48
CA ALA A 56 -13.67 3.59 -1.18
C ALA A 56 -13.80 5.04 -0.67
N GLY A 57 -12.95 5.96 -1.17
CA GLY A 57 -12.96 7.37 -0.78
C GLY A 57 -12.03 7.74 0.38
N ARG A 58 -11.27 6.77 0.92
CA ARG A 58 -10.25 6.99 1.95
C ARG A 58 -8.87 6.89 1.36
N TYR A 59 -8.12 7.97 1.52
CA TYR A 59 -6.72 8.04 1.16
C TYR A 59 -5.84 7.42 2.24
N GLY A 60 -4.79 6.72 1.83
CA GLY A 60 -3.80 6.16 2.75
C GLY A 60 -2.66 5.45 2.02
N ASN A 61 -1.73 4.92 2.81
CA ASN A 61 -0.56 4.19 2.35
C ASN A 61 -0.65 2.73 2.79
N VAL A 62 -0.20 1.84 1.93
CA VAL A 62 -0.08 0.42 2.22
C VAL A 62 1.37 -0.02 2.01
N PRO A 63 1.98 -0.76 2.96
CA PRO A 63 3.34 -1.25 2.77
C PRO A 63 3.35 -2.32 1.69
N ALA A 64 4.37 -2.28 0.82
CA ALA A 64 4.49 -3.22 -0.28
C ALA A 64 4.55 -4.69 0.17
N ALA A 65 5.09 -4.97 1.37
CA ALA A 65 5.20 -6.31 1.93
C ALA A 65 3.85 -6.95 2.31
N ASP A 66 2.79 -6.15 2.47
CA ASP A 66 1.44 -6.66 2.73
C ASP A 66 0.61 -6.89 1.47
N LEU A 67 1.13 -6.50 0.32
CA LEU A 67 0.46 -6.64 -0.97
C LEU A 67 1.02 -7.84 -1.72
N ASP A 68 0.13 -8.59 -2.37
CA ASP A 68 0.50 -9.64 -3.31
C ASP A 68 0.65 -9.03 -4.71
N LEU A 69 1.84 -8.50 -4.99
CA LEU A 69 2.17 -7.82 -6.24
C LEU A 69 3.28 -8.58 -6.94
N SER A 70 3.23 -8.61 -8.27
CA SER A 70 4.24 -9.29 -9.11
C SER A 70 5.63 -8.64 -9.10
N GLY A 71 5.82 -7.55 -8.34
CA GLY A 71 7.10 -6.83 -8.20
C GLY A 71 6.98 -5.61 -7.28
N THR A 72 8.11 -5.13 -6.77
CA THR A 72 8.19 -3.93 -5.91
C THR A 72 9.41 -3.06 -6.27
N PRO A 73 9.24 -1.80 -6.72
CA PRO A 73 7.97 -1.16 -7.08
C PRO A 73 7.28 -1.87 -8.26
N VAL A 74 5.96 -1.75 -8.36
CA VAL A 74 5.22 -2.28 -9.51
C VAL A 74 5.52 -1.46 -10.76
N ASP A 75 5.84 -2.15 -11.84
CA ASP A 75 6.04 -1.56 -13.16
C ASP A 75 4.80 -0.77 -13.63
N GLY A 76 5.03 0.41 -14.20
CA GLY A 76 3.97 1.30 -14.69
C GLY A 76 3.28 2.14 -13.61
N LEU A 77 3.64 1.97 -12.33
CA LEU A 77 3.24 2.91 -11.29
C LEU A 77 4.36 3.93 -11.04
N ARG A 78 4.04 5.22 -11.10
CA ARG A 78 5.01 6.30 -10.85
C ARG A 78 5.30 6.47 -9.35
N GLU A 79 6.44 7.06 -9.05
CA GLU A 79 6.77 7.53 -7.70
C GLU A 79 5.95 8.80 -7.37
N CYS A 80 5.47 8.92 -6.14
CA CYS A 80 4.71 10.10 -5.70
C CYS A 80 5.66 11.30 -5.59
N GLY A 81 5.26 12.44 -6.18
CA GLY A 81 6.07 13.66 -6.17
C GLY A 81 7.16 13.70 -7.25
N ARG A 82 7.21 12.71 -8.15
CA ARG A 82 7.94 12.77 -9.43
C ARG A 82 6.98 12.86 -10.61
#